data_AF-A0A353R5Q3-F1
#
_entry.id   AF-A0A353R5Q3-F1
#
_cell.length_a   1.000
_cell.length_b   1.000
_cell.length_c   1.000
_cell.angle_alpha   90.00
_cell.angle_beta   90.00
_cell.angle_gamma   90.00
#
_symmetry.space_group_name_H-M   'P 1'
#
loop_
_entity.id
_entity.type
_entity.pdbx_description
1 polymer ?
#
loop_
_entity_poly.entity_id
_entity_poly.type
_entity_poly.pdbx_seq_one_letter_code
_entity_poly.pdbx_strand_id
1 'polypeptide(L)'
;MRRNILKAAGCILFAALWACNGLKIVPGPNGTLIVDVAVETPFGVRTRSASLDNYVFLLIKQGGDTLYNSTVEAITGSALSLEPGYYVIEVFNETFTVPAFDKPYYYCRDTAAVVGGESCKVFLVCKQVNAGVRVVFSEAFSVQHASYSINISGTGGSLNYDSTSEDRWGYFFPGQINLTLTADGSSSDPVERQIQEKYMYTFLVEESGGTQDNVEPVITVSVDTTRSWITSLWNDTGGTVRGLTKETAYTIAQASTLEGGLNDIWVCGYIVGCYSSNGSFLYEGSNSATNLALADTNSYIEKPMSYPVELPLGAIRDALNVVDHPDYIHTKVWIKGKTNASYFGLPGMKSPKEYSW
;
A
#
# COMPACT_ATOMS: atom_id res chain seq x y z
N MET A 1 -64.85 75.27 34.47
CA MET A 1 -63.88 76.30 34.03
C MET A 1 -62.60 75.57 33.59
N ARG A 2 -62.09 75.90 32.40
CA ARG A 2 -60.98 75.22 31.67
C ARG A 2 -59.67 75.07 32.48
N ARG A 3 -58.94 73.95 32.32
CA ARG A 3 -57.59 73.90 31.70
C ARG A 3 -56.99 72.48 31.67
N ASN A 4 -56.55 72.09 30.48
CA ASN A 4 -55.58 71.02 30.21
C ASN A 4 -54.17 71.43 30.66
N ILE A 5 -53.30 70.45 30.94
CA ILE A 5 -51.84 70.32 30.66
C ILE A 5 -51.41 68.96 31.29
N LEU A 6 -51.24 67.86 30.55
CA LEU A 6 -50.05 67.33 29.85
C LEU A 6 -48.79 67.02 30.71
N LYS A 7 -48.43 65.72 30.70
CA LYS A 7 -47.10 65.05 30.75
C LYS A 7 -46.25 65.11 32.03
N ALA A 8 -45.96 63.93 32.58
CA ALA A 8 -44.60 63.35 32.60
C ALA A 8 -44.64 61.90 33.13
N ALA A 9 -44.02 61.00 32.38
CA ALA A 9 -43.77 59.61 32.74
C ALA A 9 -42.29 59.44 33.11
N GLY A 10 -42.00 58.41 33.93
CA GLY A 10 -40.65 57.87 34.19
C GLY A 10 -40.30 57.84 35.67
N CYS A 11 -39.67 56.83 36.25
CA CYS A 11 -39.25 55.49 35.81
C CYS A 11 -38.72 54.81 37.08
N ILE A 12 -39.30 53.70 37.55
CA ILE A 12 -38.64 52.81 38.52
C ILE A 12 -38.82 51.35 38.07
N LEU A 13 -37.70 50.82 37.59
CA LEU A 13 -37.23 49.44 37.50
C LEU A 13 -38.24 48.30 37.75
N PHE A 14 -38.51 47.55 36.68
CA PHE A 14 -38.70 46.11 36.77
C PHE A 14 -37.60 45.43 35.96
N ALA A 15 -36.77 44.64 36.64
CA ALA A 15 -35.72 43.83 36.05
C ALA A 15 -36.35 42.72 35.20
N ALA A 16 -36.28 42.86 33.87
CA ALA A 16 -36.47 41.75 32.96
C ALA A 16 -35.14 40.99 32.87
N LEU A 17 -35.00 39.95 33.68
CA LEU A 17 -33.98 38.93 33.49
C LEU A 17 -34.18 38.33 32.10
N TRP A 18 -33.27 38.63 31.19
CA TRP A 18 -33.11 37.90 29.94
C TRP A 18 -32.74 36.45 30.28
N ALA A 19 -33.73 35.57 30.23
CA ALA A 19 -33.48 34.14 30.09
C ALA A 19 -32.97 33.92 28.65
N CYS A 20 -31.66 34.03 28.45
CA CYS A 20 -31.01 33.31 27.38
C CYS A 20 -31.16 31.81 27.71
N ASN A 21 -32.23 31.18 27.21
CA ASN A 21 -32.18 29.76 26.94
C ASN A 21 -31.07 29.59 25.90
N GLY A 22 -29.85 29.37 26.38
CA GLY A 22 -28.73 28.98 25.55
C GLY A 22 -29.19 27.82 24.67
N LEU A 23 -28.86 27.87 23.38
CA LEU A 23 -29.12 26.77 22.46
C LEU A 23 -28.73 25.47 23.16
N LYS A 24 -29.73 24.64 23.48
CA LYS A 24 -29.47 23.22 23.67
C LYS A 24 -29.07 22.72 22.29
N ILE A 25 -27.77 22.68 22.02
CA ILE A 25 -27.24 21.87 20.93
C ILE A 25 -27.60 20.45 21.33
N VAL A 26 -28.73 19.96 20.82
CA VAL A 26 -29.04 18.54 20.88
C VAL A 26 -27.95 17.87 20.06
N PRO A 27 -27.07 17.05 20.64
CA PRO A 27 -26.07 16.34 19.86
C PRO A 27 -26.80 15.59 18.75
N GLY A 28 -26.34 15.76 17.51
CA GLY A 28 -26.82 14.93 16.41
C GLY A 28 -26.62 13.45 16.74
N PRO A 29 -27.32 12.53 16.06
CA PRO A 29 -27.11 11.11 16.28
C PRO A 29 -25.63 10.75 16.04
N ASN A 30 -25.10 9.82 16.83
CA ASN A 30 -23.79 9.24 16.55
C ASN A 30 -23.79 8.55 15.17
N GLY A 31 -22.64 8.52 14.52
CA GLY A 31 -22.42 7.67 13.37
C GLY A 31 -21.97 6.26 13.78
N THR A 32 -21.96 5.36 12.82
CA THR A 32 -21.53 3.96 13.00
C THR A 32 -20.27 3.70 12.18
N LEU A 33 -19.24 3.12 12.78
CA LEU A 33 -18.05 2.63 12.09
C LEU A 33 -18.02 1.10 12.16
N ILE A 34 -17.84 0.45 11.02
CA ILE A 34 -17.62 -0.99 10.90
C ILE A 34 -16.24 -1.18 10.26
N VAL A 35 -15.40 -1.99 10.90
CA VAL A 35 -14.04 -2.24 10.43
C VAL A 35 -13.87 -3.72 10.13
N ASP A 36 -13.35 -3.99 8.94
CA ASP A 36 -12.91 -5.30 8.50
C ASP A 36 -11.39 -5.24 8.28
N VAL A 37 -10.68 -6.26 8.79
CA VAL A 37 -9.21 -6.32 8.70
C VAL A 37 -8.81 -7.63 8.04
N ALA A 38 -7.89 -7.53 7.08
CA ALA A 38 -7.19 -8.64 6.48
C ALA A 38 -5.68 -8.47 6.67
N VAL A 39 -4.94 -9.57 6.56
CA VAL A 39 -3.48 -9.56 6.37
C VAL A 39 -3.20 -10.06 4.97
N GLU A 40 -2.26 -9.40 4.32
CA GLU A 40 -1.77 -9.82 3.01
C GLU A 40 -1.18 -11.24 3.13
N THR A 41 -1.82 -12.19 2.45
CA THR A 41 -1.31 -13.55 2.32
C THR A 41 -0.61 -13.68 0.97
N PRO A 42 0.70 -13.99 0.92
CA PRO A 42 1.38 -14.19 -0.35
C PRO A 42 0.84 -15.44 -1.05
N PHE A 43 0.52 -15.33 -2.34
CA PHE A 43 0.13 -16.49 -3.17
C PHE A 43 1.21 -17.58 -3.11
N GLY A 44 0.81 -18.82 -2.82
CA GLY A 44 1.72 -19.99 -2.85
C GLY A 44 2.55 -20.23 -1.59
N VAL A 45 2.41 -19.42 -0.53
CA VAL A 45 3.10 -19.64 0.74
C VAL A 45 2.11 -20.19 1.77
N ARG A 46 2.40 -21.39 2.30
CA ARG A 46 1.90 -21.77 3.64
C ARG A 46 2.66 -20.93 4.66
N THR A 47 2.25 -19.68 4.87
CA THR A 47 2.64 -18.99 6.10
C THR A 47 2.10 -19.83 7.25
N ARG A 48 2.85 -19.99 8.34
CA ARG A 48 2.18 -20.31 9.61
C ARG A 48 1.16 -19.19 9.76
N SER A 49 -0.12 -19.48 9.59
CA SER A 49 -1.21 -18.52 9.78
C SER A 49 -0.99 -17.90 11.16
N ALA A 50 -0.43 -16.69 11.19
CA ALA A 50 -0.46 -15.89 12.39
C ALA A 50 -1.87 -15.33 12.39
N SER A 51 -2.70 -15.82 13.32
CA SER A 51 -4.06 -15.34 13.43
C SER A 51 -4.05 -13.82 13.59
N LEU A 52 -4.97 -13.16 12.88
CA LEU A 52 -5.21 -11.73 13.01
C LEU A 52 -5.74 -11.36 14.40
N ASP A 53 -6.32 -12.32 15.11
CA ASP A 53 -7.08 -12.12 16.34
C ASP A 53 -6.35 -11.27 17.38
N ASN A 54 -5.04 -11.46 17.50
CA ASN A 54 -4.20 -10.80 18.50
C ASN A 54 -3.57 -9.48 18.03
N TYR A 55 -3.82 -9.04 16.78
CA TYR A 55 -3.30 -7.77 16.31
C TYR A 55 -3.95 -6.65 17.11
N VAL A 56 -3.14 -5.67 17.50
CA VAL A 56 -3.58 -4.45 18.19
C VAL A 56 -4.39 -3.61 17.21
N PHE A 57 -5.58 -3.20 17.62
CA PHE A 57 -6.43 -2.25 16.94
C PHE A 57 -6.51 -0.96 17.75
N LEU A 58 -6.14 0.16 17.12
CA LEU A 58 -6.27 1.50 17.68
C LEU A 58 -7.27 2.31 16.86
N LEU A 59 -8.21 2.97 17.55
CA LEU A 59 -9.05 4.02 16.97
C LEU A 59 -8.75 5.34 17.65
N ILE A 60 -8.33 6.33 16.87
CA ILE A 60 -7.83 7.61 17.37
C ILE A 60 -8.68 8.71 16.76
N LYS A 61 -9.26 9.58 17.59
CA LYS A 61 -9.97 10.78 17.09
C LYS A 61 -8.94 11.78 16.59
N GLN A 62 -9.13 12.35 15.41
CA GLN A 62 -8.17 13.30 14.84
C GLN A 62 -7.92 14.47 15.80
N GLY A 63 -6.66 14.68 16.19
CA GLY A 63 -6.26 15.74 17.13
C GLY A 63 -6.64 15.50 18.59
N GLY A 64 -7.06 14.29 18.96
CA GLY A 64 -7.45 13.90 20.33
C GLY A 64 -6.84 12.58 20.78
N ASP A 65 -7.45 11.99 21.81
CA ASP A 65 -6.98 10.74 22.44
C ASP A 65 -7.32 9.48 21.64
N THR A 66 -6.60 8.40 21.93
CA THR A 66 -6.97 7.04 21.52
C THR A 66 -8.26 6.63 22.22
N LEU A 67 -9.33 6.43 21.44
CA LEU A 67 -10.64 6.06 21.95
C LEU A 67 -10.78 4.56 22.17
N TYR A 68 -10.15 3.75 21.32
CA TYR A 68 -10.13 2.30 21.45
C TYR A 68 -8.71 1.80 21.34
N ASN A 69 -8.35 0.89 22.25
CA ASN A 69 -7.15 0.09 22.21
C ASN A 69 -7.57 -1.34 22.56
N SER A 70 -7.67 -2.19 21.54
CA SER A 70 -8.19 -3.55 21.66
C SER A 70 -7.51 -4.47 20.66
N THR A 71 -8.09 -5.64 20.41
CA THR A 71 -7.61 -6.57 19.40
C THR A 71 -8.53 -6.61 18.19
N VAL A 72 -8.03 -7.10 17.06
CA VAL A 72 -8.84 -7.29 15.84
C VAL A 72 -10.02 -8.25 16.07
N GLU A 73 -9.84 -9.31 16.86
CA GLU A 73 -10.94 -10.23 17.22
C GLU A 73 -12.09 -9.49 17.92
N ALA A 74 -11.76 -8.57 18.83
CA ALA A 74 -12.75 -7.85 19.62
C ALA A 74 -13.57 -6.84 18.80
N ILE A 75 -13.06 -6.39 17.65
CA ILE A 75 -13.68 -5.34 16.84
C ILE A 75 -14.24 -5.84 15.50
N THR A 76 -13.76 -6.96 14.97
CA THR A 76 -14.21 -7.48 13.68
C THR A 76 -15.70 -7.82 13.72
N GLY A 77 -16.45 -7.29 12.75
CA GLY A 77 -17.91 -7.45 12.68
C GLY A 77 -18.71 -6.66 13.71
N SER A 78 -18.07 -5.89 14.59
CA SER A 78 -18.73 -5.04 15.58
C SER A 78 -18.93 -3.61 15.04
N ALA A 79 -20.14 -3.09 15.22
CA ALA A 79 -20.49 -1.71 14.89
C ALA A 79 -20.10 -0.77 16.05
N LEU A 80 -19.15 0.13 15.83
CA LEU A 80 -18.73 1.13 16.80
C LEU A 80 -19.57 2.40 16.66
N SER A 81 -20.27 2.80 17.72
CA SER A 81 -21.02 4.06 17.77
C SER A 81 -20.08 5.21 18.15
N LEU A 82 -19.91 6.18 17.26
CA LEU A 82 -18.93 7.26 17.41
C LEU A 82 -19.58 8.62 17.17
N GLU A 83 -19.06 9.66 17.82
CA GLU A 83 -19.44 11.03 17.46
C GLU A 83 -19.06 11.33 16.01
N PRO A 84 -19.80 12.21 15.31
CA PRO A 84 -19.40 12.65 13.99
C PRO A 84 -18.01 13.30 14.02
N GLY A 85 -17.12 12.92 13.11
CA GLY A 85 -15.75 13.40 13.09
C GLY A 85 -14.81 12.54 12.24
N TYR A 86 -13.54 12.92 12.23
CA TYR A 86 -12.48 12.20 11.54
C TYR A 86 -11.70 11.33 12.51
N TYR A 87 -11.45 10.09 12.11
CA TYR A 87 -10.78 9.08 12.89
C TYR A 87 -9.62 8.47 12.11
N VAL A 88 -8.55 8.13 12.81
CA VAL A 88 -7.45 7.31 12.31
C VAL A 88 -7.61 5.93 12.91
N ILE A 89 -7.53 4.92 12.06
CA ILE A 89 -7.55 3.51 12.45
C ILE A 89 -6.15 2.97 12.20
N GLU A 90 -5.54 2.37 13.20
CA GLU A 90 -4.26 1.70 13.07
C GLU A 90 -4.36 0.25 13.54
N VAL A 91 -3.73 -0.65 12.80
CA VAL A 91 -3.68 -2.06 13.17
C VAL A 91 -2.27 -2.58 13.00
N PHE A 92 -1.77 -3.33 13.98
CA PHE A 92 -0.45 -3.95 13.92
C PHE A 92 -0.31 -5.17 14.81
N ASN A 93 0.62 -6.07 14.50
CA ASN A 93 0.78 -7.33 15.25
C ASN A 93 1.48 -7.16 16.61
N GLU A 94 2.57 -6.40 16.65
CA GLU A 94 3.30 -6.07 17.88
C GLU A 94 4.11 -4.79 17.67
N THR A 95 4.48 -4.09 18.74
CA THR A 95 5.32 -2.89 18.60
C THR A 95 6.72 -3.27 18.15
N PHE A 96 7.22 -2.62 17.10
CA PHE A 96 8.57 -2.80 16.59
C PHE A 96 9.36 -1.49 16.75
N THR A 97 10.28 -1.44 17.72
CA THR A 97 11.07 -0.25 18.06
C THR A 97 12.56 -0.37 17.75
N VAL A 98 13.06 -1.61 17.65
CA VAL A 98 14.47 -1.93 17.38
C VAL A 98 14.56 -3.17 16.50
N PRO A 99 15.63 -3.33 15.69
CA PRO A 99 15.89 -4.57 14.99
C PRO A 99 15.89 -5.78 15.92
N ALA A 100 15.25 -6.87 15.48
CA ALA A 100 15.07 -8.07 16.30
C ALA A 100 14.94 -9.32 15.42
N PHE A 101 15.45 -10.44 15.91
CA PHE A 101 15.24 -11.73 15.26
C PHE A 101 13.79 -12.21 15.40
N ASP A 102 13.28 -12.83 14.34
CA ASP A 102 11.99 -13.50 14.28
C ASP A 102 10.79 -12.59 14.60
N LYS A 103 10.95 -11.29 14.36
CA LYS A 103 9.94 -10.23 14.58
C LYS A 103 9.50 -9.54 13.29
N PRO A 104 8.73 -10.22 12.41
CA PRO A 104 8.07 -9.52 11.30
C PRO A 104 7.07 -8.52 11.88
N TYR A 105 7.06 -7.31 11.33
CA TYR A 105 6.16 -6.25 11.77
C TYR A 105 5.13 -5.98 10.69
N TYR A 106 3.87 -6.30 10.98
CA TYR A 106 2.73 -6.07 10.09
C TYR A 106 1.98 -4.84 10.56
N TYR A 107 1.66 -3.94 9.64
CA TYR A 107 1.00 -2.68 9.94
C TYR A 107 0.03 -2.28 8.82
N CYS A 108 -1.07 -1.66 9.22
CA CYS A 108 -1.97 -0.92 8.32
C CYS A 108 -2.58 0.29 9.03
N ARG A 109 -2.86 1.33 8.24
CA ARG A 109 -3.50 2.56 8.69
C ARG A 109 -4.51 3.03 7.64
N ASP A 110 -5.65 3.51 8.10
CA ASP A 110 -6.63 4.22 7.26
C ASP A 110 -7.35 5.30 8.08
N THR A 111 -8.13 6.13 7.40
CA THR A 111 -8.94 7.18 8.02
C THR A 111 -10.42 6.99 7.72
N ALA A 112 -11.27 7.31 8.70
CA ALA A 112 -12.72 7.26 8.55
C ALA A 112 -13.33 8.64 8.86
N ALA A 113 -14.16 9.13 7.95
CA ALA A 113 -15.06 10.26 8.21
C ALA A 113 -16.41 9.70 8.68
N VAL A 114 -16.66 9.78 9.99
CA VAL A 114 -17.92 9.34 10.59
C VAL A 114 -18.94 10.47 10.53
N VAL A 115 -20.08 10.20 9.92
CA VAL A 115 -21.21 11.14 9.81
C VAL A 115 -22.34 10.66 10.72
N GLY A 116 -23.00 11.61 11.40
CA GLY A 116 -24.06 11.30 12.35
C GLY A 116 -25.25 10.63 11.69
N GLY A 117 -25.70 9.50 12.26
CA GLY A 117 -26.81 8.70 11.72
C GLY A 117 -26.45 7.82 10.52
N GLU A 118 -25.22 7.88 10.01
CA GLU A 118 -24.76 7.07 8.88
C GLU A 118 -23.84 5.93 9.30
N SER A 119 -23.61 4.99 8.38
CA SER A 119 -22.65 3.89 8.55
C SER A 119 -21.45 4.08 7.63
N CYS A 120 -20.25 4.11 8.22
CA CYS A 120 -18.96 4.11 7.55
C CYS A 120 -18.35 2.72 7.64
N LYS A 121 -17.93 2.15 6.52
CA LYS A 121 -17.23 0.86 6.47
C LYS A 121 -15.80 1.07 6.01
N VAL A 122 -14.84 0.49 6.74
CA VAL A 122 -13.41 0.56 6.40
C VAL A 122 -12.87 -0.87 6.28
N PHE A 123 -12.15 -1.12 5.20
CA PHE A 123 -11.48 -2.39 4.94
C PHE A 123 -9.97 -2.17 4.93
N LEU A 124 -9.27 -2.68 5.95
CA LEU A 124 -7.81 -2.56 6.07
C LEU A 124 -7.11 -3.85 5.66
N VAL A 125 -5.98 -3.71 4.97
CA VAL A 125 -5.09 -4.83 4.65
C VAL A 125 -3.72 -4.57 5.26
N CYS A 126 -3.40 -5.29 6.33
CA CYS A 126 -2.13 -5.23 7.02
C CYS A 126 -1.04 -5.95 6.23
N LYS A 127 0.11 -5.29 6.11
CA LYS A 127 1.26 -5.75 5.32
C LYS A 127 2.52 -5.68 6.16
N GLN A 128 3.50 -6.54 5.88
CA GLN A 128 4.80 -6.46 6.56
C GLN A 128 5.48 -5.13 6.21
N VAL A 129 5.86 -4.29 7.16
CA VAL A 129 6.49 -2.98 6.87
C VAL A 129 7.96 -2.92 7.26
N ASN A 130 8.51 -4.00 7.81
CA ASN A 130 9.94 -4.17 8.02
C ASN A 130 10.55 -5.12 6.96
N ALA A 131 11.87 -5.06 6.81
CA ALA A 131 12.61 -5.97 5.93
C ALA A 131 13.15 -7.14 6.75
N GLY A 132 13.11 -8.35 6.19
CA GLY A 132 13.80 -9.50 6.76
C GLY A 132 15.19 -9.63 6.18
N VAL A 133 16.15 -10.01 7.00
CA VAL A 133 17.55 -10.22 6.63
C VAL A 133 18.00 -11.55 7.22
N ARG A 134 18.69 -12.33 6.42
CA ARG A 134 19.38 -13.55 6.84
C ARG A 134 20.81 -13.46 6.35
N VAL A 135 21.74 -13.98 7.15
CA VAL A 135 23.15 -14.14 6.77
C VAL A 135 23.45 -15.63 6.71
N VAL A 136 24.11 -16.06 5.65
CA VAL A 136 24.56 -17.44 5.44
C VAL A 136 26.06 -17.40 5.22
N PHE A 137 26.79 -18.21 5.97
CA PHE A 137 28.23 -18.39 5.78
C PHE A 137 28.45 -19.64 4.92
N SER A 138 29.33 -19.56 3.92
CA SER A 138 29.65 -20.73 3.11
C SER A 138 30.47 -21.75 3.91
N GLU A 139 30.34 -23.03 3.58
CA GLU A 139 31.13 -24.09 4.22
C GLU A 139 32.64 -23.83 4.14
N ALA A 140 33.11 -23.32 2.99
CA ALA A 140 34.52 -22.96 2.78
C ALA A 140 34.99 -21.86 3.74
N PHE A 141 34.18 -20.80 3.92
CA PHE A 141 34.48 -19.71 4.84
C PHE A 141 34.47 -20.21 6.30
N SER A 142 33.48 -21.01 6.67
CA SER A 142 33.31 -21.55 8.02
C SER A 142 34.41 -22.52 8.45
N VAL A 143 35.09 -23.19 7.50
CA VAL A 143 36.23 -24.08 7.78
C VAL A 143 37.52 -23.30 8.02
N GLN A 144 37.68 -22.13 7.38
CA GLN A 144 38.92 -21.35 7.45
C GLN A 144 38.99 -20.41 8.64
N HIS A 145 37.84 -19.99 9.17
CA HIS A 145 37.75 -19.07 10.30
C HIS A 145 37.24 -19.77 11.56
N ALA A 146 38.00 -19.69 12.66
CA ALA A 146 37.63 -20.29 13.94
C ALA A 146 36.56 -19.48 14.68
N SER A 147 36.48 -18.17 14.38
CA SER A 147 35.44 -17.28 14.89
C SER A 147 35.04 -16.27 13.82
N TYR A 148 33.74 -16.11 13.60
CA TYR A 148 33.24 -15.14 12.63
C TYR A 148 31.84 -14.65 12.99
N SER A 149 31.54 -13.42 12.59
CA SER A 149 30.22 -12.83 12.73
C SER A 149 30.03 -11.66 11.76
N ILE A 150 28.80 -11.38 11.39
CA ILE A 150 28.41 -10.12 10.73
C ILE A 150 27.55 -9.30 11.70
N ASN A 151 27.99 -8.09 12.02
CA ASN A 151 27.09 -7.08 12.58
C ASN A 151 26.37 -6.37 11.44
N ILE A 152 25.04 -6.34 11.51
CA ILE A 152 24.23 -5.51 10.63
C ILE A 152 23.62 -4.40 11.47
N SER A 153 24.01 -3.16 11.21
CA SER A 153 23.47 -1.97 11.85
C SER A 153 22.52 -1.23 10.91
N GLY A 154 21.48 -0.63 11.46
CA GLY A 154 20.50 0.17 10.73
C GLY A 154 19.77 1.13 11.66
N THR A 155 18.67 1.71 11.19
CA THR A 155 17.82 2.55 12.05
C THR A 155 17.36 1.77 13.28
N GLY A 156 17.44 2.39 14.45
CA GLY A 156 16.95 1.80 15.71
C GLY A 156 17.86 0.76 16.37
N GLY A 157 18.93 0.27 15.72
CA GLY A 157 19.87 -0.66 16.37
C GLY A 157 20.65 -1.56 15.40
N SER A 158 21.15 -2.67 15.92
CA SER A 158 21.91 -3.67 15.13
C SER A 158 21.61 -5.09 15.58
N LEU A 159 21.88 -6.07 14.71
CA LEU A 159 21.90 -7.49 15.05
C LEU A 159 23.23 -8.11 14.66
N ASN A 160 23.74 -9.01 15.50
CA ASN A 160 24.89 -9.85 15.18
C ASN A 160 24.41 -11.20 14.66
N TYR A 161 24.97 -11.60 13.53
CA TYR A 161 24.80 -12.90 12.91
C TYR A 161 26.08 -13.70 13.04
N ASP A 162 25.96 -14.92 13.52
CA ASP A 162 27.02 -15.92 13.62
C ASP A 162 26.47 -17.31 13.26
N SER A 163 27.27 -18.36 13.47
CA SER A 163 26.92 -19.75 13.20
C SER A 163 25.69 -20.27 13.95
N THR A 164 25.18 -19.54 14.96
CA THR A 164 23.97 -19.90 15.71
C THR A 164 22.70 -19.25 15.18
N SER A 165 22.83 -18.41 14.15
CA SER A 165 21.74 -17.58 13.61
C SER A 165 21.40 -17.86 12.14
N GLU A 166 22.03 -18.85 11.51
CA GLU A 166 21.93 -19.13 10.07
C GLU A 166 20.49 -19.45 9.60
N ASP A 167 19.69 -20.01 10.48
CA ASP A 167 18.29 -20.39 10.26
C ASP A 167 17.29 -19.34 10.78
N ARG A 168 17.77 -18.19 11.26
CA ARG A 168 16.95 -17.09 11.78
C ARG A 168 16.87 -15.93 10.79
N TRP A 169 15.74 -15.23 10.85
CA TRP A 169 15.56 -13.97 10.14
C TRP A 169 15.67 -12.81 11.13
N GLY A 170 16.62 -11.90 10.93
CA GLY A 170 16.65 -10.62 11.61
C GLY A 170 15.79 -9.61 10.87
N TYR A 171 14.92 -8.90 11.57
CA TYR A 171 14.06 -7.90 10.97
C TYR A 171 14.57 -6.50 11.28
N PHE A 172 14.55 -5.62 10.28
CA PHE A 172 15.09 -4.25 10.34
C PHE A 172 14.08 -3.25 9.77
N PHE A 173 14.15 -2.00 10.25
CA PHE A 173 13.47 -0.90 9.58
C PHE A 173 14.03 -0.75 8.15
N PRO A 174 13.18 -0.45 7.14
CA PRO A 174 13.63 -0.16 5.79
C PRO A 174 14.58 1.04 5.75
N GLY A 175 15.49 1.04 4.79
CA GLY A 175 16.49 2.08 4.58
C GLY A 175 17.90 1.53 4.50
N GLN A 176 18.86 2.36 4.87
CA GLN A 176 20.27 2.01 4.83
C GLN A 176 20.64 1.09 5.99
N ILE A 177 21.40 0.04 5.68
CA ILE A 177 22.09 -0.81 6.64
C ILE A 177 23.59 -0.87 6.33
N ASN A 178 24.39 -1.06 7.36
CA ASN A 178 25.83 -1.27 7.24
C ASN A 178 26.19 -2.65 7.79
N LEU A 179 26.89 -3.43 6.98
CA LEU A 179 27.35 -4.77 7.32
C LEU A 179 28.84 -4.72 7.64
N THR A 180 29.23 -5.17 8.82
CA THR A 180 30.63 -5.30 9.24
C THR A 180 30.91 -6.75 9.56
N LEU A 181 31.74 -7.39 8.73
CA LEU A 181 32.22 -8.74 8.96
C LEU A 181 33.38 -8.69 9.95
N THR A 182 33.37 -9.56 10.95
CA THR A 182 34.52 -9.79 11.83
C THR A 182 34.88 -11.27 11.76
N ALA A 183 36.10 -11.58 11.37
CA ALA A 183 36.63 -12.93 11.29
C ALA A 183 37.99 -13.01 12.00
N ASP A 184 38.15 -13.97 12.91
CA ASP A 184 39.37 -14.21 13.69
C ASP A 184 39.98 -12.95 14.33
N GLY A 185 39.11 -12.07 14.84
CA GLY A 185 39.48 -10.82 15.50
C GLY A 185 39.77 -9.64 14.57
N SER A 186 39.70 -9.82 13.25
CA SER A 186 39.85 -8.75 12.25
C SER A 186 38.49 -8.34 11.70
N SER A 187 38.23 -7.03 11.60
CA SER A 187 36.98 -6.48 11.07
C SER A 187 37.16 -5.87 9.69
N SER A 188 36.18 -6.07 8.80
CA SER A 188 36.10 -5.41 7.51
C SER A 188 35.68 -3.94 7.67
N ASP A 189 35.92 -3.14 6.64
CA ASP A 189 35.22 -1.87 6.51
C ASP A 189 33.70 -2.11 6.39
N PRO A 190 32.85 -1.20 6.90
CA PRO A 190 31.41 -1.32 6.76
C PRO A 190 30.97 -1.28 5.29
N VAL A 191 30.19 -2.27 4.90
CA VAL A 191 29.59 -2.36 3.56
C VAL A 191 28.15 -1.86 3.63
N GLU A 192 27.88 -0.78 2.90
CA GLU A 192 26.55 -0.18 2.85
C GLU A 192 25.61 -0.96 1.91
N ARG A 193 24.37 -1.17 2.35
CA ARG A 193 23.27 -1.70 1.53
C ARG A 193 21.97 -0.95 1.81
N GLN A 194 21.08 -0.91 0.82
CA GLN A 194 19.72 -0.40 0.97
C GLN A 194 18.75 -1.58 1.03
N ILE A 195 17.88 -1.59 2.03
CA ILE A 195 16.83 -2.59 2.21
C ILE A 195 15.46 -1.93 2.20
N GLN A 196 14.48 -2.62 1.63
CA GLN A 196 13.12 -2.13 1.46
C GLN A 196 12.14 -2.94 2.32
N GLU A 197 11.05 -2.32 2.75
CA GLU A 197 9.95 -3.02 3.43
C GLU A 197 9.48 -4.23 2.63
N LYS A 198 9.00 -5.29 3.29
CA LYS A 198 8.44 -6.52 2.66
C LYS A 198 9.47 -7.44 2.03
N TYR A 199 10.67 -6.96 1.77
CA TYR A 199 11.72 -7.78 1.17
C TYR A 199 12.46 -8.62 2.20
N MET A 200 12.83 -9.82 1.77
CA MET A 200 13.61 -10.79 2.53
C MET A 200 14.98 -10.95 1.85
N TYR A 201 16.03 -10.44 2.47
CA TYR A 201 17.40 -10.43 1.93
C TYR A 201 18.21 -11.57 2.51
N THR A 202 18.95 -12.29 1.67
CA THR A 202 19.97 -13.25 2.11
C THR A 202 21.34 -12.74 1.70
N PHE A 203 22.16 -12.40 2.69
CA PHE A 203 23.57 -12.09 2.50
C PHE A 203 24.38 -13.38 2.63
N LEU A 204 25.05 -13.75 1.56
CA LEU A 204 25.95 -14.89 1.52
C LEU A 204 27.38 -14.38 1.74
N VAL A 205 28.08 -14.97 2.70
CA VAL A 205 29.48 -14.68 3.01
C VAL A 205 30.32 -15.80 2.43
N GLU A 206 31.13 -15.44 1.46
CA GLU A 206 32.03 -16.35 0.75
C GLU A 206 33.46 -15.82 0.76
N GLU A 207 34.42 -16.72 0.65
CA GLU A 207 35.77 -16.32 0.31
C GLU A 207 35.87 -15.93 -1.16
N SER A 208 36.71 -14.93 -1.46
CA SER A 208 37.14 -14.67 -2.82
C SER A 208 38.65 -14.83 -2.96
N GLY A 209 39.08 -15.53 -4.01
CA GLY A 209 40.49 -15.60 -4.38
C GLY A 209 40.82 -16.76 -5.33
N GLY A 210 41.14 -16.44 -6.59
CA GLY A 210 42.01 -17.27 -7.41
C GLY A 210 43.47 -16.89 -7.15
N THR A 211 44.28 -17.85 -6.68
CA THR A 211 45.75 -17.85 -6.57
C THR A 211 46.48 -16.54 -6.21
N GLN A 212 47.09 -16.53 -5.01
CA GLN A 212 48.20 -15.64 -4.58
C GLN A 212 48.04 -14.14 -4.87
N ASP A 213 47.22 -13.45 -4.07
CA ASP A 213 47.51 -12.16 -3.41
C ASP A 213 46.20 -11.67 -2.74
N ASN A 214 46.25 -11.43 -1.42
CA ASN A 214 45.17 -10.94 -0.53
C ASN A 214 43.75 -11.49 -0.77
N VAL A 215 43.38 -12.51 0.03
CA VAL A 215 42.01 -13.03 0.12
C VAL A 215 41.15 -12.01 0.88
N GLU A 216 40.24 -11.32 0.18
CA GLU A 216 39.17 -10.53 0.80
C GLU A 216 37.86 -11.33 0.77
N PRO A 217 37.07 -11.35 1.86
CA PRO A 217 35.75 -11.96 1.85
C PRO A 217 34.79 -11.16 0.94
N VAL A 218 34.02 -11.85 0.11
CA VAL A 218 33.00 -11.25 -0.75
C VAL A 218 31.61 -11.51 -0.18
N ILE A 219 30.84 -10.43 -0.02
CA ILE A 219 29.44 -10.49 0.39
C ILE A 219 28.57 -10.47 -0.88
N THR A 220 28.04 -11.64 -1.24
CA THR A 220 27.09 -11.79 -2.34
C THR A 220 25.67 -11.57 -1.82
N VAL A 221 24.89 -10.72 -2.48
CA VAL A 221 23.48 -10.47 -2.12
C VAL A 221 22.57 -11.31 -2.99
N SER A 222 21.75 -12.16 -2.36
CA SER A 222 20.62 -12.81 -3.02
C SER A 222 19.32 -12.31 -2.39
N VAL A 223 18.38 -11.84 -3.20
CA VAL A 223 17.04 -11.49 -2.72
C VAL A 223 16.21 -12.77 -2.82
N ASP A 224 15.74 -13.26 -1.68
CA ASP A 224 14.84 -14.42 -1.66
C ASP A 224 13.43 -13.94 -2.00
N THR A 225 13.09 -13.95 -3.30
CA THR A 225 11.78 -13.52 -3.80
C THR A 225 10.66 -14.51 -3.49
N THR A 226 10.92 -15.61 -2.79
CA THR A 226 9.90 -16.62 -2.46
C THR A 226 8.91 -16.16 -1.39
N ARG A 227 9.18 -15.04 -0.71
CA ARG A 227 8.27 -14.38 0.26
C ARG A 227 7.91 -12.94 -0.11
N SER A 228 8.29 -12.45 -1.28
CA SER A 228 8.17 -11.02 -1.62
C SER A 228 7.38 -10.81 -2.90
N TRP A 229 6.12 -10.35 -2.75
CA TRP A 229 5.37 -9.54 -3.72
C TRP A 229 4.22 -8.86 -2.94
N ILE A 230 3.89 -7.56 -2.96
CA ILE A 230 4.34 -6.30 -3.58
C ILE A 230 3.76 -5.18 -2.71
N THR A 231 4.49 -4.07 -2.49
CA THR A 231 3.90 -2.72 -2.58
C THR A 231 4.99 -1.66 -2.73
N SER A 232 4.77 -0.80 -3.72
CA SER A 232 5.25 0.58 -3.90
C SER A 232 5.55 1.31 -2.58
N LEU A 233 6.56 2.18 -2.43
CA LEU A 233 6.95 3.36 -3.22
C LEU A 233 8.37 3.80 -2.81
N TRP A 234 9.16 4.42 -3.70
CA TRP A 234 9.61 5.82 -3.51
C TRP A 234 10.30 6.30 -4.80
N ASN A 235 10.19 7.59 -5.11
CA ASN A 235 11.02 8.24 -6.12
C ASN A 235 12.49 7.94 -5.85
N ASP A 236 13.16 7.21 -6.74
CA ASP A 236 14.46 7.65 -7.24
C ASP A 236 14.77 7.04 -8.61
N THR A 237 15.57 7.78 -9.33
CA THR A 237 16.01 7.63 -10.69
C THR A 237 16.95 6.43 -10.77
N GLY A 238 16.51 5.32 -11.37
CA GLY A 238 17.42 4.24 -11.79
C GLY A 238 16.92 2.82 -11.55
N GLY A 239 16.41 2.18 -12.61
CA GLY A 239 16.80 0.79 -12.88
C GLY A 239 15.75 -0.32 -12.86
N THR A 240 14.53 -0.15 -12.34
CA THR A 240 13.49 -1.20 -12.45
C THR A 240 12.63 -0.97 -13.70
N VAL A 241 12.69 -1.88 -14.67
CA VAL A 241 11.88 -1.82 -15.90
C VAL A 241 10.43 -2.16 -15.54
N ARG A 242 9.60 -1.12 -15.35
CA ARG A 242 8.16 -1.25 -15.09
C ARG A 242 7.44 -1.88 -16.28
N GLY A 243 6.31 -2.53 -16.02
CA GLY A 243 5.43 -3.10 -17.04
C GLY A 243 5.90 -4.42 -17.64
N LEU A 244 7.00 -5.03 -17.20
CA LEU A 244 7.42 -6.34 -17.72
C LEU A 244 6.65 -7.52 -17.11
N THR A 245 6.03 -7.33 -15.95
CA THR A 245 5.21 -8.33 -15.26
C THR A 245 3.84 -7.75 -14.88
N LYS A 246 2.85 -8.60 -14.60
CA LYS A 246 1.52 -8.16 -14.15
C LYS A 246 1.61 -7.33 -12.85
N GLU A 247 2.52 -7.74 -11.99
CA GLU A 247 2.78 -7.17 -10.66
C GLU A 247 3.43 -5.78 -10.75
N THR A 248 4.15 -5.52 -11.84
CA THR A 248 4.83 -4.25 -12.12
C THR A 248 4.08 -3.42 -13.18
N ALA A 249 2.84 -3.80 -13.49
CA ALA A 249 2.02 -3.15 -14.49
C ALA A 249 1.93 -1.64 -14.25
N TYR A 250 1.93 -0.88 -15.34
CA TYR A 250 1.69 0.55 -15.26
C TYR A 250 0.23 0.81 -14.88
N THR A 251 0.01 1.79 -14.00
CA THR A 251 -1.32 2.38 -13.86
C THR A 251 -1.69 3.11 -15.15
N ILE A 252 -2.95 3.43 -15.36
CA ILE A 252 -3.41 4.11 -16.57
C ILE A 252 -2.76 5.49 -16.72
N ALA A 253 -2.68 6.29 -15.65
CA ALA A 253 -1.99 7.57 -15.67
C ALA A 253 -0.51 7.43 -16.08
N GLN A 254 0.18 6.38 -15.61
CA GLN A 254 1.58 6.15 -15.96
C GLN A 254 1.74 5.62 -17.39
N ALA A 255 0.88 4.69 -17.82
CA ALA A 255 0.90 4.15 -19.17
C ALA A 255 0.66 5.25 -20.23
N SER A 256 -0.10 6.28 -19.85
CA SER A 256 -0.40 7.43 -20.70
C SER A 256 0.81 8.35 -20.94
N THR A 257 1.89 8.23 -20.14
CA THR A 257 3.12 9.01 -20.35
C THR A 257 4.22 8.23 -21.08
N LEU A 258 3.98 6.96 -21.40
CA LEU A 258 4.96 6.12 -22.09
C LEU A 258 5.07 6.46 -23.57
N GLU A 259 6.27 6.26 -24.11
CA GLU A 259 6.48 6.28 -25.55
C GLU A 259 5.67 5.17 -26.23
N GLY A 260 5.15 5.46 -27.41
CA GLY A 260 4.49 4.47 -28.25
C GLY A 260 5.48 3.50 -28.88
N GLY A 261 5.14 2.22 -28.92
CA GLY A 261 5.91 1.19 -29.62
C GLY A 261 6.61 0.19 -28.71
N LEU A 262 6.54 0.36 -27.38
CA LEU A 262 7.08 -0.58 -26.40
C LEU A 262 6.24 -1.86 -26.42
N ASN A 263 6.89 -3.02 -26.58
CA ASN A 263 6.20 -4.31 -26.65
C ASN A 263 6.14 -4.98 -25.27
N ASP A 264 5.16 -5.86 -25.12
CA ASP A 264 5.04 -6.75 -23.96
C ASP A 264 4.92 -6.01 -22.62
N ILE A 265 4.27 -4.84 -22.65
CA ILE A 265 4.03 -3.98 -21.49
C ILE A 265 2.68 -4.30 -20.86
N TRP A 266 2.68 -4.52 -19.56
CA TRP A 266 1.50 -4.67 -18.71
C TRP A 266 0.96 -3.32 -18.26
N VAL A 267 -0.36 -3.16 -18.35
CA VAL A 267 -1.13 -2.06 -17.75
C VAL A 267 -2.23 -2.61 -16.86
N CYS A 268 -2.63 -1.86 -15.84
CA CYS A 268 -3.71 -2.18 -14.92
C CYS A 268 -4.70 -1.00 -14.85
N GLY A 269 -5.99 -1.29 -14.99
CA GLY A 269 -7.05 -0.29 -14.86
C GLY A 269 -8.43 -0.92 -14.76
N TYR A 270 -9.42 -0.11 -14.45
CA TYR A 270 -10.83 -0.47 -14.49
C TYR A 270 -11.38 -0.31 -15.89
N ILE A 271 -12.20 -1.26 -16.36
CA ILE A 271 -12.93 -1.13 -17.63
C ILE A 271 -14.04 -0.11 -17.43
N VAL A 272 -13.98 1.00 -18.16
CA VAL A 272 -14.88 2.15 -17.97
C VAL A 272 -15.73 2.45 -19.20
N GLY A 273 -15.72 1.57 -20.20
CA GLY A 273 -16.53 1.68 -21.41
C GLY A 273 -15.76 1.32 -22.68
N CYS A 274 -16.10 1.98 -23.78
CA CYS A 274 -15.45 1.78 -25.07
C CYS A 274 -15.43 3.06 -25.92
N TYR A 275 -14.91 2.94 -27.13
CA TYR A 275 -14.89 3.97 -28.16
C TYR A 275 -15.74 3.55 -29.36
N SER A 276 -16.52 4.50 -29.86
CA SER A 276 -17.27 4.36 -31.10
C SER A 276 -16.37 4.39 -32.33
N SER A 277 -16.91 4.01 -33.49
CA SER A 277 -16.19 3.99 -34.77
C SER A 277 -15.65 5.35 -35.21
N ASN A 278 -16.26 6.46 -34.79
CA ASN A 278 -15.79 7.82 -35.02
C ASN A 278 -14.81 8.33 -33.94
N GLY A 279 -14.44 7.50 -32.96
CA GLY A 279 -13.46 7.83 -31.93
C GLY A 279 -13.99 8.65 -30.75
N SER A 280 -15.31 8.72 -30.57
CA SER A 280 -15.92 9.26 -29.36
C SER A 280 -15.80 8.25 -28.22
N PHE A 281 -15.40 8.73 -27.05
CA PHE A 281 -15.40 7.94 -25.82
C PHE A 281 -16.84 7.81 -25.30
N LEU A 282 -17.23 6.60 -24.92
CA LEU A 282 -18.53 6.27 -24.35
C LEU A 282 -18.30 5.65 -22.97
N TYR A 283 -18.39 6.47 -21.92
CA TYR A 283 -18.32 5.99 -20.53
C TYR A 283 -19.49 5.03 -20.25
N GLU A 284 -19.17 3.87 -19.69
CA GLU A 284 -20.09 2.71 -19.50
C GLU A 284 -20.75 2.21 -20.80
N GLY A 285 -20.28 2.66 -21.96
CA GLY A 285 -20.81 2.25 -23.25
C GLY A 285 -20.36 0.84 -23.63
N SER A 286 -21.26 0.06 -24.23
CA SER A 286 -21.05 -1.31 -24.68
C SER A 286 -21.24 -1.50 -26.18
N ASN A 287 -21.00 -0.45 -26.98
CA ASN A 287 -21.37 -0.43 -28.40
C ASN A 287 -20.26 -0.91 -29.36
N SER A 288 -19.09 -1.30 -28.85
CA SER A 288 -17.97 -1.78 -29.67
C SER A 288 -17.33 -3.01 -29.05
N ALA A 289 -17.29 -4.11 -29.79
CA ALA A 289 -16.55 -5.29 -29.39
C ALA A 289 -15.05 -5.18 -29.71
N THR A 290 -14.64 -4.12 -30.44
CA THR A 290 -13.31 -4.03 -31.04
C THR A 290 -12.27 -3.32 -30.19
N ASN A 291 -12.71 -2.72 -29.10
CA ASN A 291 -11.89 -1.95 -28.19
C ASN A 291 -12.59 -1.85 -26.84
N LEU A 292 -11.82 -1.49 -25.82
CA LEU A 292 -12.33 -1.05 -24.53
C LEU A 292 -11.54 0.18 -24.05
N ALA A 293 -12.06 0.84 -23.02
CA ALA A 293 -11.41 1.96 -22.36
C ALA A 293 -11.09 1.59 -20.91
N LEU A 294 -9.86 1.86 -20.47
CA LEU A 294 -9.42 1.68 -19.09
C LEU A 294 -9.24 3.01 -18.37
N ALA A 295 -9.40 3.03 -17.05
CA ALA A 295 -9.02 4.16 -16.19
C ALA A 295 -8.46 3.71 -14.84
N ASP A 296 -7.83 4.61 -14.10
CA ASP A 296 -7.32 4.31 -12.74
C ASP A 296 -8.44 4.20 -11.69
N THR A 297 -9.65 4.63 -12.02
CA THR A 297 -10.84 4.64 -11.15
C THR A 297 -12.02 3.97 -11.84
N ASN A 298 -12.96 3.46 -11.05
CA ASN A 298 -14.24 2.92 -11.49
C ASN A 298 -15.41 3.93 -11.36
N SER A 299 -15.09 5.20 -11.09
CA SER A 299 -16.06 6.30 -11.09
C SER A 299 -16.13 6.98 -12.46
N TYR A 300 -17.09 7.89 -12.61
CA TYR A 300 -17.21 8.73 -13.79
C TYR A 300 -15.89 9.39 -14.18
N ILE A 301 -15.55 9.29 -15.46
CA ILE A 301 -14.36 9.91 -16.05
C ILE A 301 -14.69 10.56 -17.39
N GLU A 302 -13.86 11.54 -17.76
CA GLU A 302 -13.88 12.18 -19.07
C GLU A 302 -12.86 11.51 -20.01
N LYS A 303 -13.06 11.67 -21.32
CA LYS A 303 -12.19 11.07 -22.36
C LYS A 303 -10.68 11.15 -22.07
N PRO A 304 -10.08 12.30 -21.69
CA PRO A 304 -8.63 12.42 -21.48
C PRO A 304 -8.08 11.57 -20.32
N MET A 305 -8.93 11.09 -19.42
CA MET A 305 -8.55 10.23 -18.30
C MET A 305 -8.65 8.74 -18.62
N SER A 306 -9.16 8.40 -19.80
CA SER A 306 -9.28 7.02 -20.28
C SER A 306 -8.08 6.60 -21.12
N TYR A 307 -7.85 5.30 -21.19
CA TYR A 307 -6.79 4.67 -21.95
C TYR A 307 -7.36 3.60 -22.87
N PRO A 308 -7.42 3.86 -24.18
CA PRO A 308 -8.01 2.93 -25.13
C PRO A 308 -7.12 1.71 -25.37
N VAL A 309 -7.76 0.54 -25.40
CA VAL A 309 -7.11 -0.75 -25.68
C VAL A 309 -7.80 -1.40 -26.87
N GLU A 310 -7.01 -1.78 -27.88
CA GLU A 310 -7.50 -2.55 -29.02
C GLU A 310 -7.83 -3.99 -28.61
N LEU A 311 -8.94 -4.52 -29.11
CA LEU A 311 -9.28 -5.94 -28.98
C LEU A 311 -9.36 -6.55 -30.38
N PRO A 312 -8.26 -7.11 -30.93
CA PRO A 312 -8.28 -7.85 -32.18
C PRO A 312 -9.19 -9.08 -32.10
N LEU A 313 -9.65 -9.59 -33.25
CA LEU A 313 -10.45 -10.82 -33.28
C LEU A 313 -9.67 -11.98 -32.65
N GLY A 314 -10.29 -12.69 -31.70
CA GLY A 314 -9.71 -13.84 -31.01
C GLY A 314 -10.04 -13.87 -29.52
N ALA A 315 -9.41 -14.81 -28.80
CA ALA A 315 -9.78 -15.16 -27.42
C ALA A 315 -9.82 -13.98 -26.44
N ILE A 316 -8.91 -13.00 -26.56
CA ILE A 316 -8.90 -11.83 -25.66
C ILE A 316 -10.10 -10.92 -25.93
N ARG A 317 -10.49 -10.70 -27.19
CA ARG A 317 -11.75 -9.98 -27.50
C ARG A 317 -12.93 -10.77 -26.96
N ASP A 318 -13.00 -12.06 -27.27
CA ASP A 318 -14.13 -12.90 -26.87
C ASP A 318 -14.31 -12.92 -25.35
N ALA A 319 -13.22 -12.72 -24.59
CA ALA A 319 -13.25 -12.67 -23.13
C ALA A 319 -13.46 -11.27 -22.52
N LEU A 320 -13.04 -10.18 -23.17
CA LEU A 320 -13.03 -8.84 -22.55
C LEU A 320 -13.98 -7.83 -23.18
N ASN A 321 -14.58 -8.15 -24.33
CA ASN A 321 -15.39 -7.16 -25.03
C ASN A 321 -16.66 -6.80 -24.25
N VAL A 322 -16.95 -5.51 -24.17
CA VAL A 322 -18.07 -4.98 -23.37
C VAL A 322 -19.44 -5.14 -24.03
N VAL A 323 -19.51 -5.54 -25.31
CA VAL A 323 -20.78 -5.87 -25.98
C VAL A 323 -21.34 -7.17 -25.41
N ASP A 324 -20.50 -8.20 -25.36
CA ASP A 324 -20.88 -9.52 -24.87
C ASP A 324 -20.79 -9.62 -23.34
N HIS A 325 -19.89 -8.84 -22.71
CA HIS A 325 -19.67 -8.79 -21.26
C HIS A 325 -19.89 -7.39 -20.67
N PRO A 326 -21.12 -6.84 -20.71
CA PRO A 326 -21.41 -5.52 -20.16
C PRO A 326 -21.25 -5.44 -18.64
N ASP A 327 -21.27 -6.57 -17.94
CA ASP A 327 -21.06 -6.71 -16.49
C ASP A 327 -19.60 -6.47 -16.05
N TYR A 328 -18.65 -6.47 -16.99
CA TYR A 328 -17.24 -6.19 -16.71
C TYR A 328 -16.91 -4.70 -16.60
N ILE A 329 -17.84 -3.83 -16.95
CA ILE A 329 -17.74 -2.41 -16.62
C ILE A 329 -17.52 -2.26 -15.11
N HIS A 330 -16.60 -1.37 -14.72
CA HIS A 330 -16.11 -1.14 -13.35
C HIS A 330 -15.30 -2.27 -12.73
N THR A 331 -14.97 -3.30 -13.50
CA THR A 331 -14.08 -4.38 -13.06
C THR A 331 -12.63 -4.03 -13.42
N LYS A 332 -11.71 -4.32 -12.50
CA LYS A 332 -10.27 -4.13 -12.70
C LYS A 332 -9.71 -5.26 -13.55
N VAL A 333 -8.83 -4.93 -14.49
CA VAL A 333 -8.18 -5.88 -15.39
C VAL A 333 -6.73 -5.49 -15.63
N TRP A 334 -5.88 -6.49 -15.84
CA TRP A 334 -4.51 -6.35 -16.31
C TRP A 334 -4.45 -6.80 -17.76
N ILE A 335 -3.81 -6.01 -18.62
CA ILE A 335 -3.63 -6.34 -20.03
C ILE A 335 -2.17 -6.12 -20.43
N LYS A 336 -1.59 -7.10 -21.12
CA LYS A 336 -0.26 -7.03 -21.70
C LYS A 336 -0.36 -6.80 -23.20
N GLY A 337 0.36 -5.82 -23.72
CA GLY A 337 0.35 -5.52 -25.14
C GLY A 337 1.45 -4.57 -25.56
N LYS A 338 1.24 -3.90 -26.69
CA LYS A 338 2.15 -2.91 -27.24
C LYS A 338 1.62 -1.50 -26.99
N THR A 339 2.41 -0.63 -26.37
CA THR A 339 2.04 0.78 -26.18
C THR A 339 1.91 1.47 -27.53
N ASN A 340 1.04 2.47 -27.60
CA ASN A 340 0.81 3.25 -28.79
C ASN A 340 0.68 4.74 -28.41
N ALA A 341 1.38 5.60 -29.15
CA ALA A 341 1.37 7.03 -28.89
C ALA A 341 0.02 7.68 -29.23
N SER A 342 -0.78 7.07 -30.12
CA SER A 342 -2.10 7.57 -30.47
C SER A 342 -3.05 6.47 -30.93
N TYR A 343 -4.07 6.23 -30.11
CA TYR A 343 -5.23 5.43 -30.43
C TYR A 343 -6.49 6.20 -29.96
N PHE A 344 -7.43 6.47 -30.87
CA PHE A 344 -8.55 7.41 -30.64
C PHE A 344 -8.17 8.83 -30.18
N GLY A 345 -6.94 9.25 -30.51
CA GLY A 345 -6.40 10.56 -30.16
C GLY A 345 -5.75 10.63 -28.77
N LEU A 346 -5.59 9.50 -28.08
CA LEU A 346 -4.91 9.39 -26.79
C LEU A 346 -3.80 8.35 -26.84
N PRO A 347 -2.79 8.41 -25.95
CA PRO A 347 -1.94 7.26 -25.67
C PRO A 347 -2.80 6.04 -25.32
N GLY A 348 -2.44 4.86 -25.82
CA GLY A 348 -3.24 3.65 -25.66
C GLY A 348 -2.43 2.37 -25.88
N MET A 349 -3.11 1.24 -25.96
CA MET A 349 -2.49 -0.07 -26.18
C MET A 349 -3.09 -0.78 -27.39
N LYS A 350 -2.22 -1.44 -28.16
CA LYS A 350 -2.58 -2.28 -29.29
C LYS A 350 -2.00 -3.68 -29.16
N SER A 351 -2.52 -4.60 -29.97
CA SER A 351 -2.01 -5.98 -30.05
C SER A 351 -1.85 -6.65 -28.67
N PRO A 352 -2.93 -6.72 -27.85
CA PRO A 352 -2.87 -7.41 -26.58
C PRO A 352 -2.53 -8.90 -26.80
N LYS A 353 -1.72 -9.45 -25.89
CA LYS A 353 -1.25 -10.84 -25.93
C LYS A 353 -1.72 -11.67 -24.75
N GLU A 354 -1.85 -11.04 -23.59
CA GLU A 354 -2.23 -11.69 -22.33
C GLU A 354 -3.13 -10.75 -21.54
N TYR A 355 -4.03 -11.32 -20.73
CA TYR A 355 -4.81 -10.56 -19.77
C TYR A 355 -4.99 -11.37 -18.48
N SER A 356 -5.35 -10.68 -17.41
CA SER A 356 -5.66 -11.31 -16.14
C SER A 356 -6.62 -10.42 -15.34
N TRP A 357 -7.48 -11.05 -14.55
CA TRP A 357 -8.38 -10.37 -13.62
C TRP A 357 -7.69 -9.97 -12.33
#